data_AF-A0A8J7HIE7-F1
#
_entry.id   AF-A0A8J7HIE7-F1
#
_cell.length_a   1.000
_cell.length_b   1.000
_cell.length_c   1.000
_cell.angle_alpha   90.00
_cell.angle_beta   90.00
_cell.angle_gamma   90.00
#
_symmetry.space_group_name_H-M   'P 1'
#
loop_
_entity.id
_entity.type
_entity.pdbx_description
1 polymer ?
#
loop_
_entity_poly.entity_id
_entity_poly.type
_entity_poly.pdbx_seq_one_letter_code
_entity_poly.pdbx_strand_id
1 'polypeptide(L)'
;MTKSRLDQIAINQGISLPEVGVKFERFAVDTIKPGNPITPNRRKLESRLRYSKVRILNVQPDGIVPLPVVTTFPPFFRELADAIFYEAKAVKGTLLPPSYQDYQILGFLDVLGKNPARAAGENPAIVFMTTSDVRKISRKTIVEATSRDTGVWHSIAIVDTNPFDRRRC
;
A
#
# COMPACT_ATOMS: atom_id res chain seq x y z
N MET A 1 -2.09 12.12 11.77
CA MET A 1 -0.86 12.21 12.60
C MET A 1 0.34 12.46 11.69
N THR A 2 1.09 13.55 11.90
CA THR A 2 2.27 13.89 11.09
C THR A 2 3.44 12.96 11.41
N LYS A 3 4.37 12.73 10.47
CA LYS A 3 5.60 11.96 10.72
C LYS A 3 6.46 12.62 11.79
N SER A 4 6.53 13.95 11.79
CA SER A 4 7.26 14.69 12.83
C SER A 4 6.67 14.47 14.21
N ARG A 5 5.34 14.39 14.34
CA ARG A 5 4.68 14.09 15.61
C ARG A 5 4.86 12.63 16.02
N LEU A 6 4.79 11.70 15.06
CA LEU A 6 5.07 10.29 15.28
C LEU A 6 6.51 10.07 15.79
N ASP A 7 7.49 10.75 15.19
CA ASP A 7 8.90 10.72 15.61
C ASP A 7 9.09 11.28 17.04
N GLN A 8 8.42 12.39 17.35
CA GLN A 8 8.46 12.98 18.69
C GLN A 8 7.86 12.04 19.76
N ILE A 9 6.72 11.41 19.47
CA ILE A 9 6.09 10.43 20.38
C ILE A 9 7.02 9.23 20.59
N ALA A 10 7.64 8.73 19.53
CA ALA A 10 8.55 7.60 19.60
C ALA A 10 9.80 7.88 20.43
N ILE A 11 10.46 9.04 20.22
CA ILE A 11 11.60 9.46 21.03
C ILE A 11 11.22 9.51 22.51
N ASN A 12 10.06 10.10 22.83
CA ASN A 12 9.57 10.18 24.21
C ASN A 12 9.26 8.81 24.84
N GLN A 13 9.06 7.77 24.02
CA GLN A 13 8.85 6.39 24.45
C GLN A 13 10.12 5.53 24.40
N GLY A 14 11.28 6.13 24.12
CA GLY A 14 12.55 5.40 23.99
C GLY A 14 12.65 4.52 22.74
N ILE A 15 11.78 4.73 21.74
CA ILE A 15 11.84 4.02 20.46
C ILE A 15 12.79 4.77 19.53
N SER A 16 13.72 4.05 18.91
CA SER A 16 14.67 4.65 17.97
C SER A 16 13.98 5.07 16.67
N LEU A 17 14.37 6.21 16.08
CA LEU A 17 13.78 6.73 14.84
C LEU A 17 13.73 5.72 13.67
N PRO A 18 14.74 4.86 13.46
CA PRO A 18 14.67 3.81 12.43
C PRO A 18 13.52 2.80 12.67
N GLU A 19 13.21 2.48 13.93
CA GLU A 19 12.14 1.54 14.28
C GLU A 19 10.75 2.14 14.15
N VAL A 20 10.62 3.47 14.18
CA VAL A 20 9.34 4.18 14.10
C VAL A 20 8.61 3.89 12.80
N GLY A 21 9.34 3.92 11.67
CA GLY A 21 8.77 3.59 10.36
C GLY A 21 8.25 2.16 10.36
N VAL A 22 9.10 1.20 10.71
CA VAL A 22 8.73 -0.23 10.75
C VAL A 22 7.55 -0.52 11.67
N LYS A 23 7.49 0.10 12.85
CA LYS A 23 6.38 -0.05 13.79
C LYS A 23 5.08 0.56 13.27
N PHE A 24 5.15 1.71 12.61
CA PHE A 24 3.99 2.31 11.93
C PHE A 24 3.45 1.42 10.83
N GLU A 25 4.34 0.87 9.99
CA GLU A 25 3.96 0.01 8.87
C GLU A 25 3.24 -1.25 9.33
N ARG A 26 3.78 -1.91 10.37
CA ARG A 26 3.13 -3.06 11.03
C ARG A 26 1.77 -2.67 11.59
N PHE A 27 1.69 -1.60 12.38
CA PHE A 27 0.42 -1.14 12.96
C PHE A 27 -0.63 -0.86 11.87
N ALA A 28 -0.25 -0.19 10.79
CA ALA A 28 -1.15 0.13 9.70
C ALA A 28 -1.65 -1.13 8.97
N VAL A 29 -0.79 -2.11 8.71
CA VAL A 29 -1.20 -3.39 8.09
C VAL A 29 -2.08 -4.20 9.03
N ASP A 30 -1.74 -4.27 10.33
CA ASP A 30 -2.46 -5.05 11.34
C ASP A 30 -3.86 -4.46 11.67
N THR A 31 -4.11 -3.20 11.29
CA THR A 31 -5.38 -2.49 11.57
C THR A 31 -6.36 -2.49 10.40
N ILE A 32 -5.98 -2.95 9.20
CA ILE A 32 -6.92 -3.06 8.07
C ILE A 32 -7.63 -4.42 8.05
N LYS A 33 -8.95 -4.40 7.79
CA LYS A 33 -9.74 -5.56 7.35
C LYS A 33 -10.07 -5.43 5.85
N PRO A 34 -9.97 -6.53 5.08
CA PRO A 34 -11.11 -7.46 5.03
C PRO A 34 -10.74 -8.85 5.57
N GLY A 35 -11.13 -9.16 6.82
CA GLY A 35 -11.03 -10.50 7.45
C GLY A 35 -10.16 -10.64 8.71
N ASN A 36 -9.19 -9.75 8.91
CA ASN A 36 -8.22 -9.59 10.02
C ASN A 36 -7.47 -10.83 10.58
N PRO A 37 -6.12 -10.73 10.69
CA PRO A 37 -5.22 -9.71 10.12
C PRO A 37 -4.91 -9.95 8.62
N ILE A 38 -4.63 -8.90 7.84
CA ILE A 38 -4.01 -9.07 6.50
C ILE A 38 -2.66 -9.75 6.73
N THR A 39 -2.49 -10.95 6.18
CA THR A 39 -1.27 -11.73 6.41
C THR A 39 -0.08 -10.99 5.79
N PRO A 40 1.00 -10.73 6.56
CA PRO A 40 2.19 -10.07 6.04
C PRO A 40 2.72 -10.77 4.80
N ASN A 41 2.87 -10.02 3.70
CA ASN A 41 3.35 -10.59 2.46
C ASN A 41 4.89 -10.52 2.37
N ARG A 42 5.53 -11.67 2.08
CA ARG A 42 6.97 -11.77 1.82
C ARG A 42 7.29 -12.10 0.36
N ARG A 43 6.28 -12.25 -0.48
CA ARG A 43 6.46 -12.62 -1.88
C ARG A 43 6.97 -11.43 -2.69
N LYS A 44 7.97 -11.71 -3.52
CA LYS A 44 8.52 -10.78 -4.52
C LYS A 44 7.77 -10.96 -5.82
N LEU A 45 7.23 -9.88 -6.37
CA LEU A 45 6.50 -9.86 -7.63
C LEU A 45 7.35 -9.16 -8.68
N GLU A 46 7.50 -9.75 -9.86
CA GLU A 46 8.37 -9.20 -10.89
C GLU A 46 7.74 -7.99 -11.59
N SER A 47 8.51 -6.92 -11.71
CA SER A 47 8.21 -5.75 -12.53
C SER A 47 9.37 -5.44 -13.48
N ARG A 48 9.14 -5.71 -14.77
CA ARG A 48 10.06 -5.31 -15.85
C ARG A 48 10.15 -3.79 -15.96
N LEU A 49 9.06 -3.09 -15.67
CA LEU A 49 9.04 -1.63 -15.72
C LEU A 49 9.90 -1.01 -14.63
N ARG A 50 9.84 -1.50 -13.39
CA ARG A 50 10.74 -1.10 -12.31
C ARG A 50 12.20 -1.40 -12.67
N TYR A 51 12.45 -2.60 -13.20
CA TYR A 51 13.79 -2.99 -13.64
C TYR A 51 14.37 -2.02 -14.68
N SER A 52 13.56 -1.58 -15.65
CA SER A 52 14.01 -0.64 -16.68
C SER A 52 14.41 0.74 -16.14
N LYS A 53 13.89 1.13 -14.97
CA LYS A 53 14.16 2.45 -14.36
C LYS A 53 15.32 2.44 -13.38
N VAL A 54 15.45 1.39 -12.57
CA VAL A 54 16.42 1.33 -11.45
C VAL A 54 17.13 0.00 -11.29
N ARG A 55 16.98 -0.93 -12.25
CA ARG A 55 17.60 -2.26 -12.21
C ARG A 55 17.19 -3.14 -11.01
N ILE A 56 16.10 -2.77 -10.33
CA ILE A 56 15.46 -3.61 -9.31
C ILE A 56 14.27 -4.33 -9.95
N LEU A 57 14.33 -5.66 -10.01
CA LEU A 57 13.32 -6.47 -10.71
C LEU A 57 12.01 -6.62 -9.93
N ASN A 58 12.08 -6.63 -8.60
CA ASN A 58 10.95 -7.09 -7.80
C ASN A 58 10.27 -5.94 -7.08
N VAL A 59 8.97 -6.05 -6.85
CA VAL A 59 8.22 -5.29 -5.84
C VAL A 59 7.69 -6.23 -4.78
N GLN A 60 7.50 -5.71 -3.58
CA GLN A 60 6.95 -6.45 -2.47
C GLN A 60 5.96 -5.54 -1.76
N PRO A 61 4.64 -5.76 -1.93
CA PRO A 61 3.65 -5.05 -1.16
C PRO A 61 3.62 -5.62 0.26
N ASP A 62 3.33 -4.76 1.24
CA ASP A 62 3.23 -5.15 2.66
C ASP A 62 2.10 -6.16 2.89
N GLY A 63 1.01 -6.05 2.13
CA GLY A 63 -0.11 -6.99 2.14
C GLY A 63 -0.67 -7.27 0.74
N ILE A 64 -1.22 -8.47 0.55
CA ILE A 64 -1.89 -8.89 -0.69
C ILE A 64 -3.23 -9.51 -0.33
N VAL A 65 -4.29 -9.06 -1.00
CA VAL A 65 -5.60 -9.72 -0.97
C VAL A 65 -5.88 -10.27 -2.38
N PRO A 66 -6.01 -11.61 -2.51
CA PRO A 66 -6.38 -12.20 -3.77
C PRO A 66 -7.88 -11.99 -4.06
N LEU A 67 -8.22 -11.80 -5.34
CA LEU A 67 -9.59 -11.80 -5.83
C LEU A 67 -9.86 -13.06 -6.66
N PRO A 68 -11.09 -13.60 -6.62
CA PRO A 68 -11.47 -14.72 -7.47
C PRO A 68 -11.46 -14.30 -8.94
N VAL A 69 -10.82 -15.12 -9.76
CA VAL A 69 -10.82 -15.03 -11.22
C VAL A 69 -11.49 -16.29 -11.73
N VAL A 70 -12.56 -16.11 -12.50
CA VAL A 70 -13.24 -17.22 -13.17
C VAL A 70 -12.55 -17.42 -14.51
N THR A 71 -11.88 -18.56 -14.69
CA THR A 71 -11.38 -18.93 -16.02
C THR A 71 -12.56 -19.32 -16.90
N THR A 72 -12.64 -18.72 -18.08
CA THR A 72 -13.73 -18.92 -19.06
C THR A 72 -13.66 -20.25 -19.81
N PHE A 73 -12.62 -21.07 -19.57
CA PHE A 73 -12.45 -22.38 -20.20
C PHE A 73 -12.87 -23.53 -19.28
N PRO A 74 -13.69 -24.49 -19.74
CA PRO A 74 -14.06 -25.66 -18.95
C PRO A 74 -12.83 -26.50 -18.58
N PRO A 75 -12.73 -27.01 -17.35
CA PRO A 75 -13.64 -26.83 -16.21
C PRO A 75 -13.53 -25.41 -15.62
N PHE A 76 -14.65 -24.80 -15.24
CA PHE A 76 -14.64 -23.53 -14.51
C PHE A 76 -13.88 -23.70 -13.18
N PHE A 77 -12.61 -23.32 -13.16
CA PHE A 77 -11.82 -23.26 -11.95
C PHE A 77 -11.90 -21.84 -11.38
N ARG A 78 -12.16 -21.75 -10.07
CA ARG A 78 -11.94 -20.51 -9.34
C ARG A 78 -10.46 -20.43 -9.03
N GLU A 79 -9.74 -19.61 -9.79
CA GLU A 79 -8.38 -19.24 -9.46
C GLU A 79 -8.40 -17.96 -8.61
N LEU A 80 -7.35 -17.77 -7.81
CA LEU A 80 -7.17 -16.58 -7.00
C LEU A 80 -6.02 -15.77 -7.61
N ALA A 81 -6.27 -14.52 -7.97
CA ALA A 81 -5.23 -13.62 -8.48
C ALA A 81 -4.96 -12.51 -7.47
N ASP A 82 -3.68 -12.20 -7.26
CA ASP A 82 -3.22 -11.17 -6.33
C ASP A 82 -3.56 -9.77 -6.84
N ALA A 83 -4.79 -9.31 -6.59
CA ALA A 83 -5.36 -8.16 -7.27
C ALA A 83 -5.45 -6.90 -6.41
N ILE A 84 -5.37 -7.00 -5.08
CA ILE A 84 -5.35 -5.83 -4.19
C ILE A 84 -4.05 -5.82 -3.38
N PHE A 85 -3.24 -4.78 -3.56
CA PHE A 85 -2.00 -4.57 -2.83
C PHE A 85 -2.18 -3.52 -1.74
N TYR A 86 -1.62 -3.78 -0.57
CA TYR A 86 -1.53 -2.82 0.53
C TYR A 86 -0.08 -2.44 0.75
N GLU A 87 0.16 -1.13 0.86
CA GLU A 87 1.48 -0.57 1.15
C GLU A 87 1.33 0.49 2.25
N ALA A 88 1.96 0.25 3.40
CA ALA A 88 2.00 1.17 4.52
C ALA A 88 3.36 1.85 4.58
N LYS A 89 3.39 3.17 4.74
CA LYS A 89 4.66 3.94 4.84
C LYS A 89 4.54 5.21 5.68
N ALA A 90 5.51 5.42 6.57
CA ALA A 90 5.59 6.62 7.40
C ALA A 90 6.44 7.71 6.73
N VAL A 91 5.81 8.80 6.28
CA VAL A 91 6.41 9.80 5.37
C VAL A 91 6.27 11.24 5.84
N LYS A 92 7.23 12.09 5.51
CA LYS A 92 7.22 13.52 5.84
C LYS A 92 7.05 14.38 4.60
N GLY A 93 5.91 15.06 4.48
CA GLY A 93 5.69 16.24 3.64
C GLY A 93 5.77 16.04 2.13
N THR A 94 5.73 14.81 1.64
CA THR A 94 5.87 14.51 0.21
C THR A 94 4.51 14.27 -0.44
N LEU A 95 4.39 14.64 -1.72
CA LEU A 95 3.40 14.02 -2.61
C LEU A 95 3.84 12.56 -2.77
N LEU A 96 2.92 11.58 -2.77
CA LEU A 96 3.28 10.20 -3.15
C LEU A 96 3.73 10.19 -4.62
N PRO A 97 5.04 10.13 -4.92
CA PRO A 97 5.55 10.18 -6.29
C PRO A 97 5.82 8.76 -6.81
N PRO A 98 6.06 8.59 -8.12
CA PRO A 98 6.67 7.36 -8.64
C PRO A 98 8.07 7.04 -8.05
N SER A 99 8.66 7.89 -7.20
CA SER A 99 10.00 7.73 -6.60
C SER A 99 10.00 7.30 -5.12
N TYR A 100 9.03 6.49 -4.67
CA TYR A 100 8.84 6.28 -3.23
C TYR A 100 9.89 5.34 -2.56
N GLN A 101 10.45 4.36 -3.28
CA GLN A 101 11.73 3.69 -2.98
C GLN A 101 12.12 3.01 -4.30
N ASP A 102 13.00 3.61 -5.09
CA ASP A 102 13.45 3.03 -6.37
C ASP A 102 12.29 2.53 -7.26
N TYR A 103 11.32 3.40 -7.55
CA TYR A 103 10.19 3.09 -8.45
C TYR A 103 9.28 1.93 -8.01
N GLN A 104 9.17 1.67 -6.71
CA GLN A 104 8.27 0.63 -6.17
C GLN A 104 6.80 0.82 -6.60
N ILE A 105 6.27 2.04 -6.55
CA ILE A 105 4.90 2.34 -7.01
C ILE A 105 4.72 1.99 -8.49
N LEU A 106 5.69 2.35 -9.33
CA LEU A 106 5.66 2.01 -10.75
C LEU A 106 5.65 0.49 -10.94
N GLY A 107 6.41 -0.24 -10.14
CA GLY A 107 6.41 -1.70 -10.22
C GLY A 107 5.12 -2.35 -9.74
N PHE A 108 4.46 -1.78 -8.73
CA PHE A 108 3.12 -2.23 -8.34
C PHE A 108 2.10 -2.03 -9.47
N LEU A 109 2.12 -0.86 -10.12
CA LEU A 109 1.23 -0.58 -11.25
C LEU A 109 1.52 -1.48 -12.46
N ASP A 110 2.78 -1.84 -12.71
CA ASP A 110 3.18 -2.79 -13.76
C ASP A 110 2.64 -4.21 -13.49
N VAL A 111 2.72 -4.67 -12.24
CA VAL A 111 2.20 -5.98 -11.85
C VAL A 111 0.67 -6.00 -11.92
N LEU A 112 0.01 -5.00 -11.33
CA LEU A 112 -1.45 -4.93 -11.29
C LEU A 112 -2.07 -4.72 -12.68
N GLY A 113 -1.42 -3.93 -13.55
CA GLY A 113 -1.90 -3.69 -14.92
C GLY A 113 -1.89 -4.93 -15.83
N LYS A 114 -1.24 -6.02 -15.41
CA LYS A 114 -1.21 -7.32 -16.10
C LYS A 114 -2.05 -8.39 -15.39
N ASN A 115 -2.75 -8.02 -14.31
CA ASN A 115 -3.44 -8.99 -13.47
C ASN A 115 -4.65 -9.61 -14.20
N PRO A 116 -4.81 -10.95 -14.17
CA PRO A 116 -5.91 -11.63 -14.87
C PRO A 116 -7.30 -11.32 -14.29
N ALA A 117 -7.41 -10.81 -13.06
CA ALA A 117 -8.67 -10.36 -12.48
C ALA A 117 -9.35 -9.27 -13.33
N ARG A 118 -8.56 -8.47 -14.05
CA ARG A 118 -9.07 -7.49 -15.02
C ARG A 118 -9.89 -8.13 -16.15
N ALA A 119 -9.43 -9.27 -16.67
CA ALA A 119 -10.15 -10.00 -17.71
C ALA A 119 -11.46 -10.63 -17.18
N ALA A 120 -11.55 -10.83 -15.86
CA ALA A 120 -12.75 -11.30 -15.17
C ALA A 120 -13.70 -10.17 -14.73
N GLY A 121 -13.42 -8.90 -15.09
CA GLY A 121 -14.26 -7.75 -14.73
C GLY A 121 -14.04 -7.20 -13.32
N GLU A 122 -13.02 -7.69 -12.61
CA GLU A 122 -12.59 -7.13 -11.33
C GLU A 122 -11.61 -5.97 -11.57
N ASN A 123 -11.48 -5.08 -10.58
CA ASN A 123 -10.58 -3.92 -10.66
C ASN A 123 -9.37 -4.11 -9.74
N PRO A 124 -8.19 -4.51 -10.27
CA PRO A 124 -6.95 -4.54 -9.50
C PRO A 124 -6.63 -3.15 -8.93
N ALA A 125 -6.13 -3.12 -7.70
CA ALA A 125 -5.91 -1.87 -7.00
C ALA A 125 -4.71 -1.92 -6.05
N ILE A 126 -4.16 -0.74 -5.75
CA ILE A 126 -3.22 -0.52 -4.66
C ILE A 126 -3.78 0.48 -3.65
N VAL A 127 -3.65 0.16 -2.38
CA VAL A 127 -4.05 0.98 -1.23
C VAL A 127 -2.79 1.45 -0.51
N PHE A 128 -2.53 2.76 -0.57
CA PHE A 128 -1.45 3.40 0.18
C PHE A 128 -1.97 3.91 1.52
N MET A 129 -1.32 3.48 2.60
CA MET A 129 -1.54 4.01 3.93
C MET A 129 -0.35 4.84 4.35
N THR A 130 -0.58 6.10 4.68
CA THR A 130 0.51 6.98 5.08
C THR A 130 0.19 7.79 6.31
N THR A 131 1.22 8.38 6.90
CA THR A 131 1.09 9.51 7.82
C THR A 131 0.38 10.68 7.14
N SER A 132 -0.18 11.61 7.94
CA SER A 132 -0.99 12.73 7.44
C SER A 132 -0.21 13.84 6.75
N ASP A 133 1.10 13.66 6.55
CA ASP A 133 1.91 14.64 5.85
C ASP A 133 1.87 14.47 4.32
N VAL A 134 1.33 13.35 3.84
CA VAL A 134 1.00 13.21 2.42
C VAL A 134 -0.31 13.94 2.15
N ARG A 135 -0.22 14.97 1.31
CA ARG A 135 -1.38 15.80 0.98
C ARG A 135 -2.18 15.31 -0.22
N LYS A 136 -1.55 14.54 -1.13
CA LYS A 136 -2.19 13.95 -2.32
C LYS A 136 -1.25 12.96 -3.04
N ILE A 137 -1.85 12.10 -3.87
CA ILE A 137 -1.15 11.27 -4.85
C ILE A 137 -0.60 12.18 -5.97
N SER A 138 0.62 11.91 -6.47
CA SER A 138 1.19 12.71 -7.56
C SER A 138 0.42 12.52 -8.87
N ARG A 139 0.35 13.58 -9.70
CA ARG A 139 -0.27 13.51 -11.03
C ARG A 139 0.35 12.43 -11.92
N LYS A 140 1.66 12.20 -11.82
CA LYS A 140 2.36 11.15 -12.58
C LYS A 140 1.86 9.75 -12.20
N THR A 141 1.68 9.48 -10.92
CA THR A 141 1.11 8.21 -10.43
C THR A 141 -0.31 8.01 -10.93
N ILE A 142 -1.14 9.06 -10.91
CA ILE A 142 -2.52 8.99 -11.43
C ILE A 142 -2.52 8.66 -12.92
N VAL A 143 -1.73 9.37 -13.73
CA VAL A 143 -1.64 9.13 -15.17
C VAL A 143 -1.19 7.69 -15.48
N GLU A 144 -0.18 7.19 -14.77
CA GLU A 144 0.32 5.83 -14.95
C GLU A 144 -0.69 4.76 -14.49
N ALA A 145 -1.45 5.03 -13.43
CA ALA A 145 -2.48 4.11 -12.96
C ALA A 145 -3.67 4.08 -13.91
N THR A 146 -4.11 5.24 -14.42
CA THR A 146 -5.18 5.35 -15.41
C THR A 146 -4.82 4.64 -16.71
N SER A 147 -3.58 4.79 -17.21
CA SER A 147 -3.16 4.09 -18.44
C SER A 147 -3.11 2.57 -18.28
N ARG A 148 -3.18 2.08 -17.04
CA ARG A 148 -3.12 0.66 -16.66
C ARG A 148 -4.41 0.11 -16.10
N ASP A 149 -5.46 0.94 -16.02
CA ASP A 149 -6.75 0.54 -15.49
C ASP A 149 -6.65 0.00 -14.04
N THR A 150 -5.76 0.61 -13.26
CA THR A 150 -5.48 0.21 -11.87
C THR A 150 -6.02 1.27 -10.90
N GLY A 151 -6.79 0.84 -9.90
CA GLY A 151 -7.23 1.73 -8.82
C GLY A 151 -6.09 2.13 -7.89
N VAL A 152 -6.01 3.41 -7.51
CA VAL A 152 -5.07 3.89 -6.48
C VAL A 152 -5.87 4.57 -5.38
N TRP A 153 -5.82 4.00 -4.18
CA TRP A 153 -6.46 4.51 -2.99
C TRP A 153 -5.41 5.06 -2.03
N HIS A 154 -5.71 6.17 -1.37
CA HIS A 154 -4.83 6.76 -0.35
C HIS A 154 -5.62 6.97 0.92
N SER A 155 -5.18 6.34 2.01
CA SER A 155 -5.70 6.51 3.35
C SER A 155 -4.64 7.14 4.25
N ILE A 156 -5.10 7.99 5.16
CA ILE A 156 -4.26 8.69 6.12
C ILE A 156 -4.51 8.08 7.49
N ALA A 157 -3.46 7.55 8.12
CA ALA A 157 -3.54 7.08 9.49
C ALA A 157 -3.73 8.26 10.45
N ILE A 158 -4.86 8.25 11.15
CA ILE A 158 -5.17 9.17 12.24
C ILE A 158 -5.16 8.34 13.51
N VAL A 159 -4.22 8.63 14.42
CA VAL A 159 -4.34 8.18 15.80
C VAL A 159 -5.24 9.19 16.49
N ASP A 160 -6.45 8.76 16.84
CA ASP A 160 -7.27 9.51 17.78
C ASP A 160 -6.56 9.45 19.14
N THR A 161 -6.07 10.60 19.60
CA THR A 161 -5.41 10.68 20.91
C THR A 161 -6.42 10.76 22.07
N ASN A 162 -7.73 10.58 21.84
CA ASN A 162 -8.68 10.70 22.93
C ASN A 162 -9.96 9.85 22.86
N PRO A 163 -9.92 8.56 23.18
CA PRO A 163 -11.14 7.80 23.45
C PRO A 163 -11.76 8.09 24.84
N PHE A 164 -11.08 8.82 25.74
CA PHE A 164 -11.52 9.02 27.14
C PHE A 164 -11.11 10.37 27.76
N ASP A 165 -11.46 11.51 27.16
CA ASP A 165 -11.66 12.73 27.95
C ASP A 165 -13.03 12.66 28.64
N ARG A 166 -13.14 11.76 29.63
CA ARG A 166 -14.27 11.73 30.58
C ARG A 166 -13.94 12.54 31.83
N ARG A 167 -13.22 13.66 31.68
CA ARG A 167 -13.01 14.64 32.75
C ARG A 167 -13.60 16.00 32.36
N ARG A 168 -14.90 16.01 32.04
CA ARG A 168 -15.81 17.16 32.15
C ARG A 168 -17.24 16.68 31.91
N CYS A 169 -18.15 17.11 32.79
CA CYS A 169 -19.54 16.70 33.01
C CYS A 169 -19.70 15.58 34.04
#